data_AF-A0A8X6F705-F1
#
_entry.id   AF-A0A8X6F705-F1
#
_cell.length_a   1.000
_cell.length_b   1.000
_cell.length_c   1.000
_cell.angle_alpha   90.00
_cell.angle_beta   90.00
_cell.angle_gamma   90.00
#
_symmetry.space_group_name_H-M   'P 1'
#
loop_
_entity.id
_entity.type
_entity.pdbx_description
1 polymer ?
#
loop_
_entity_poly.entity_id
_entity_poly.type
_entity_poly.pdbx_seq_one_letter_code
_entity_poly.pdbx_strand_id
1 'polypeptide(L)'
;MLPLTLLKWKSRDVSPKSHSLLIDFNQIHVRNLFLFCFALSISRQYFGENINCQIDGHRVSQSFLDTKCFINGTLTNFSGVEEPIIPVLYHDYYQWVSIVMLLLAISFHLPFRLWSKNINCYVQELTIQKVEKSEYDRVFNVITASKGNGVFWKIWT
;
A
#
# COMPACT_ATOMS: atom_id res chain seq x y z
N MET A 1 -50.87 22.47 17.58
CA MET A 1 -50.42 21.06 17.60
C MET A 1 -50.16 20.62 16.17
N LEU A 2 -48.88 20.38 15.82
CA LEU A 2 -48.33 19.51 14.76
C LEU A 2 -46.88 19.96 14.47
N PRO A 3 -45.98 19.03 14.10
CA PRO A 3 -44.75 18.81 14.85
C PRO A 3 -43.50 19.23 14.06
N LEU A 4 -42.45 19.58 14.80
CA LEU A 4 -41.08 19.75 14.31
C LEU A 4 -40.54 18.39 13.82
N THR A 5 -40.77 18.04 12.56
CA THR A 5 -40.07 16.92 11.92
C THR A 5 -38.93 17.42 11.03
N LEU A 6 -37.72 17.12 11.51
CA LEU A 6 -36.61 16.62 10.70
C LEU A 6 -36.00 17.60 9.68
N LEU A 7 -35.38 18.66 10.19
CA LEU A 7 -34.20 19.24 9.52
C LEU A 7 -33.06 18.21 9.60
N LYS A 8 -33.01 17.33 8.59
CA LYS A 8 -31.96 16.34 8.40
C LYS A 8 -30.65 17.08 8.08
N TRP A 9 -29.91 17.42 9.13
CA TRP A 9 -28.61 18.09 9.04
C TRP A 9 -27.62 17.13 8.37
N LYS A 10 -27.24 17.44 7.12
CA LYS A 10 -26.23 16.70 6.36
C LYS A 10 -24.85 17.08 6.90
N SER A 11 -24.32 16.27 7.81
CA SER A 11 -22.95 16.39 8.30
C SER A 11 -21.97 16.25 7.14
N ARG A 12 -21.14 17.28 6.93
CA ARG A 12 -20.06 17.28 5.95
C ARG A 12 -18.91 16.51 6.59
N ASP A 13 -18.55 15.36 6.01
CA ASP A 13 -17.44 14.52 6.48
C ASP A 13 -16.12 15.29 6.41
N VAL A 14 -15.63 15.76 7.56
CA VAL A 14 -14.30 16.33 7.69
C VAL A 14 -13.36 15.19 8.10
N SER A 15 -12.73 14.58 7.10
CA SER A 15 -11.65 13.60 7.32
C SER A 15 -10.42 14.34 7.86
N PRO A 16 -9.93 14.01 9.08
CA PRO A 16 -8.68 14.55 9.59
C PRO A 16 -7.54 13.79 8.94
N LYS A 17 -6.98 14.39 7.90
CA LYS A 17 -5.71 13.95 7.34
C LYS A 17 -4.59 14.46 8.25
N SER A 18 -4.09 13.63 9.16
CA SER A 18 -2.81 13.89 9.81
C SER A 18 -1.69 13.62 8.80
N HIS A 19 -1.43 14.58 7.92
CA HIS A 19 -0.41 14.48 6.89
C HIS A 19 1.00 14.64 7.50
N SER A 20 1.71 13.53 7.69
CA SER A 20 3.17 13.58 7.70
C SER A 20 3.63 13.60 6.23
N LEU A 21 3.76 14.80 5.66
CA LEU A 21 4.14 15.03 4.25
C LEU A 21 5.37 14.21 3.82
N LEU A 22 6.31 14.02 4.73
CA LEU A 22 7.56 13.30 4.50
C LEU A 22 7.32 11.79 4.27
N ILE A 23 6.38 11.20 5.02
CA ILE A 23 6.01 9.79 4.89
C ILE A 23 5.23 9.56 3.59
N ASP A 24 4.27 10.44 3.30
CA ASP A 24 3.46 10.35 2.08
C ASP A 24 4.32 10.50 0.82
N PHE A 25 5.24 11.46 0.83
CA PHE A 25 6.21 11.69 -0.24
C PHE A 25 7.08 10.44 -0.45
N ASN A 26 7.77 9.98 0.61
CA ASN A 26 8.68 8.85 0.52
C ASN A 26 7.94 7.59 0.01
N GLN A 27 6.76 7.30 0.54
CA GLN A 27 6.02 6.11 0.16
C GLN A 27 5.52 6.13 -1.29
N ILE A 28 5.02 7.28 -1.78
CA ILE A 28 4.55 7.41 -3.16
C ILE A 28 5.72 7.29 -4.13
N HIS A 29 6.84 7.97 -3.84
CA HIS A 29 8.01 7.97 -4.72
C HIS A 29 8.72 6.62 -4.76
N VAL A 30 8.94 5.99 -3.60
CA VAL A 30 9.60 4.67 -3.53
C VAL A 30 8.76 3.58 -4.20
N ARG A 31 7.44 3.55 -3.97
CA ARG A 31 6.55 2.60 -4.67
C ARG A 31 6.59 2.81 -6.18
N ASN A 32 6.45 4.05 -6.64
CA ASN A 32 6.42 4.35 -8.08
C ASN A 32 7.77 4.01 -8.74
N LEU A 33 8.88 4.25 -8.04
CA LEU A 33 10.22 3.88 -8.49
C LEU A 33 10.34 2.37 -8.69
N PHE A 34 9.95 1.56 -7.69
CA PHE A 34 10.01 0.10 -7.81
C PHE A 34 9.08 -0.45 -8.90
N LEU A 35 7.88 0.12 -9.05
CA LEU A 35 6.97 -0.26 -10.14
C LEU A 35 7.52 0.09 -11.52
N PHE A 36 8.19 1.23 -11.64
CA PHE A 36 8.85 1.63 -12.88
C PHE A 36 10.03 0.70 -13.21
N CYS A 37 10.89 0.39 -12.25
CA CYS A 37 12.00 -0.56 -12.44
C CYS A 37 11.50 -1.98 -12.77
N PHE A 38 10.39 -2.41 -12.16
CA PHE A 38 9.71 -3.65 -12.49
C PHE A 38 9.22 -3.67 -13.94
N ALA A 39 8.56 -2.59 -14.39
CA ALA A 39 8.09 -2.45 -15.77
C ALA A 39 9.26 -2.49 -16.79
N LEU A 40 10.37 -1.83 -16.47
CA LEU A 40 11.59 -1.88 -17.29
C LEU A 40 12.26 -3.27 -17.29
N SER A 41 12.15 -4.02 -16.19
CA SER A 41 12.72 -5.37 -16.12
C SER A 41 11.89 -6.37 -16.94
N ILE A 42 10.56 -6.20 -16.96
CA ILE A 42 9.66 -6.99 -17.82
C ILE A 42 9.84 -6.60 -19.29
N SER A 43 10.06 -5.33 -19.62
CA SER A 43 10.24 -4.93 -21.02
C SER A 43 11.43 -5.62 -21.68
N ARG A 44 12.44 -6.02 -20.91
CA ARG A 44 13.56 -6.85 -21.40
C ARG A 44 13.13 -8.25 -21.84
N GLN A 45 12.03 -8.79 -21.33
CA GLN A 45 11.46 -10.06 -21.82
C GLN A 45 10.77 -9.90 -23.18
N TYR A 46 10.44 -8.67 -23.59
CA TYR A 46 9.75 -8.38 -24.86
C TYR A 46 10.69 -7.90 -25.97
N PHE A 47 11.84 -7.30 -25.64
CA PHE A 47 12.70 -6.61 -26.61
C PHE A 47 14.15 -7.11 -26.69
N GLY A 48 14.48 -8.27 -26.12
CA GLY A 48 15.84 -8.82 -26.23
C GLY A 48 15.88 -10.34 -26.20
N GLU A 49 16.79 -10.92 -26.98
CA GLU A 49 17.19 -12.31 -26.81
C GLU A 49 17.83 -12.45 -25.42
N ASN A 50 17.29 -13.36 -24.61
CA ASN A 50 17.58 -13.46 -23.17
C ASN A 50 19.03 -13.87 -22.92
N ILE A 51 19.50 -14.92 -23.60
CA ILE A 51 20.88 -15.39 -23.69
C ILE A 51 21.02 -16.16 -25.01
N ASN A 52 22.19 -16.17 -25.65
CA ASN A 52 22.44 -17.00 -26.83
C ASN A 52 23.31 -18.21 -26.43
N CYS A 53 22.75 -19.41 -26.50
CA CYS A 53 23.39 -20.66 -26.09
C CYS A 53 24.01 -21.37 -27.30
N GLN A 54 25.32 -21.25 -27.47
CA GLN A 54 26.03 -21.92 -28.57
C GLN A 54 26.35 -23.38 -28.21
N ILE A 55 25.80 -24.32 -28.96
CA ILE A 55 26.15 -25.75 -28.88
C ILE A 55 26.72 -26.20 -30.22
N ASP A 56 27.89 -26.83 -30.20
CA ASP A 56 28.51 -27.47 -31.37
C ASP A 56 27.76 -28.77 -31.71
N GLY A 57 26.58 -28.65 -32.32
CA GLY A 57 25.76 -29.79 -32.71
C GLY A 57 24.36 -29.40 -33.15
N HIS A 58 24.09 -29.55 -34.45
CA HIS A 58 22.87 -29.08 -35.13
C HIS A 58 21.62 -29.97 -34.88
N ARG A 59 21.42 -30.46 -33.65
CA ARG A 59 20.33 -31.41 -33.33
C ARG A 59 19.09 -30.76 -32.70
N VAL A 60 19.14 -29.49 -32.31
CA VAL A 60 18.06 -28.81 -31.58
C VAL A 60 17.91 -27.36 -32.06
N SER A 61 16.69 -26.81 -32.01
CA SER A 61 16.41 -25.41 -32.37
C SER A 61 17.01 -24.43 -31.35
N GLN A 62 17.72 -23.39 -31.82
CA GLN A 62 18.38 -22.39 -30.97
C GLN A 62 17.42 -21.73 -29.97
N SER A 63 16.21 -21.35 -30.40
CA SER A 63 15.19 -20.74 -29.54
C SER A 63 14.81 -21.59 -28.32
N PHE A 64 14.84 -22.92 -28.46
CA PHE A 64 14.57 -23.84 -27.36
C PHE A 64 15.78 -23.94 -26.41
N LEU A 65 17.00 -23.95 -26.96
CA LEU A 65 18.23 -23.99 -26.18
C LEU A 65 18.37 -22.73 -25.32
N ASP A 66 18.13 -21.56 -25.90
CA ASP A 66 18.20 -20.27 -25.21
C ASP A 66 17.20 -20.21 -24.05
N THR A 67 15.96 -20.65 -24.30
CA THR A 67 14.93 -20.75 -23.26
C THR A 67 15.33 -21.74 -22.17
N LYS A 68 15.88 -22.89 -22.55
CA LYS A 68 16.28 -23.92 -21.59
C LYS A 68 17.43 -23.44 -20.71
N CYS A 69 18.44 -22.81 -21.29
CA CYS A 69 19.55 -22.24 -20.56
C CYS A 69 19.10 -21.11 -19.61
N PHE A 70 18.15 -20.27 -20.04
CA PHE A 70 17.61 -19.19 -19.20
C PHE A 70 16.81 -19.71 -18.00
N ILE A 71 16.02 -20.78 -18.17
CA ILE A 71 15.20 -21.35 -17.10
C ILE A 71 16.06 -22.16 -16.11
N ASN A 72 17.03 -22.92 -16.61
CA ASN A 72 17.88 -23.76 -15.76
C ASN A 72 19.00 -22.98 -15.05
N GLY A 73 19.24 -21.72 -15.42
CA GLY A 73 20.36 -20.94 -14.92
C GLY A 73 21.66 -21.25 -15.67
N THR A 74 22.59 -20.29 -15.62
CA THR A 74 23.93 -20.44 -16.22
C THR A 74 24.99 -20.53 -15.14
N LEU A 75 26.08 -21.20 -15.47
CA LEU A 75 27.24 -21.37 -14.60
C LEU A 75 28.46 -20.79 -15.31
N THR A 76 29.22 -19.94 -14.62
CA THR A 76 30.51 -19.49 -15.12
C THR A 76 31.58 -20.38 -14.51
N ASN A 77 32.25 -21.15 -15.37
CA ASN A 77 33.42 -21.92 -14.99
C ASN A 77 34.67 -21.12 -15.34
N PHE A 78 35.48 -20.78 -14.35
CA PHE A 78 36.73 -20.02 -14.53
C PHE A 78 37.92 -20.92 -14.88
N SER A 79 37.67 -22.09 -15.48
CA SER A 79 38.71 -23.04 -15.89
C SER A 79 39.40 -22.58 -17.18
N GLY A 80 40.24 -21.56 -17.05
CA GLY A 80 41.13 -21.07 -18.10
C GLY A 80 42.44 -20.66 -17.47
N VAL A 81 43.45 -21.52 -17.63
CA VAL A 81 44.85 -21.36 -17.20
C VAL A 81 45.10 -21.61 -15.70
N GLU A 82 45.88 -22.68 -15.43
CA GLU A 82 46.47 -23.15 -14.16
C GLU A 82 45.90 -22.60 -12.83
N GLU A 83 45.23 -23.51 -12.10
CA GLU A 83 44.69 -23.44 -10.72
C GLU A 83 44.82 -22.12 -9.93
N PRO A 84 43.68 -21.60 -9.43
CA PRO A 84 43.13 -22.16 -8.20
C PRO A 84 41.70 -22.66 -8.39
N ILE A 85 41.23 -23.48 -7.44
CA ILE A 85 39.87 -24.01 -7.32
C ILE A 85 38.90 -22.83 -7.14
N ILE A 86 38.53 -22.16 -8.23
CA ILE A 86 37.53 -21.09 -8.20
C ILE A 86 36.15 -21.75 -8.16
N PRO A 87 35.30 -21.39 -7.18
CA PRO A 87 33.97 -21.99 -7.07
C PRO A 87 33.14 -21.66 -8.32
N VAL A 88 32.38 -22.65 -8.79
CA VAL A 88 31.39 -22.47 -9.86
C VAL A 88 30.37 -21.43 -9.40
N LEU A 89 30.27 -20.31 -10.13
CA LEU A 89 29.32 -19.24 -9.84
C LEU A 89 28.03 -19.46 -10.64
N TYR A 90 26.94 -19.70 -9.91
CA TYR A 90 25.60 -19.90 -10.45
C TYR A 90 24.87 -18.56 -10.63
N HIS A 91 24.23 -18.37 -11.78
CA HIS A 91 23.57 -17.13 -12.19
C HIS A 91 22.06 -17.33 -12.34
N ASP A 92 21.37 -17.57 -11.21
CA ASP A 92 19.95 -17.90 -11.20
C ASP A 92 19.06 -16.70 -10.80
N TYR A 93 19.68 -15.53 -10.60
CA TYR A 93 19.04 -14.36 -10.00
C TYR A 93 18.06 -13.65 -10.95
N TYR A 94 18.23 -13.78 -12.28
CA TYR A 94 17.42 -13.07 -13.28
C TYR A 94 15.92 -13.32 -13.14
N GLN A 95 15.54 -14.51 -12.70
CA GLN A 95 14.14 -14.91 -12.50
C GLN A 95 13.52 -14.20 -11.29
N TRP A 96 14.30 -14.00 -10.23
CA TRP A 96 13.83 -13.49 -8.95
C TRP A 96 13.82 -11.98 -8.85
N VAL A 97 14.69 -11.28 -9.59
CA VAL A 97 14.79 -9.80 -9.54
C VAL A 97 13.43 -9.13 -9.75
N SER A 98 12.67 -9.53 -10.77
CA SER A 98 11.35 -8.94 -11.06
C SER A 98 10.33 -9.25 -9.96
N ILE A 99 10.34 -10.48 -9.41
CA ILE A 99 9.44 -10.88 -8.32
C ILE A 99 9.75 -10.06 -7.05
N VAL A 100 11.03 -9.93 -6.70
CA VAL A 100 11.47 -9.16 -5.53
C VAL A 100 11.10 -7.68 -5.67
N MET A 101 11.26 -7.07 -6.85
CA MET A 101 10.85 -5.68 -7.05
C MET A 101 9.34 -5.45 -6.85
N LEU A 102 8.50 -6.39 -7.29
CA LEU A 102 7.06 -6.35 -7.04
C LEU A 102 6.73 -6.51 -5.56
N LEU A 103 7.37 -7.47 -4.88
CA LEU A 103 7.19 -7.71 -3.45
C LEU A 103 7.63 -6.51 -2.60
N LEU A 104 8.72 -5.85 -2.97
CA LEU A 104 9.17 -4.62 -2.32
C LEU A 104 8.14 -3.49 -2.51
N ALA A 105 7.63 -3.29 -3.72
CA ALA A 105 6.59 -2.29 -3.99
C ALA A 105 5.32 -2.54 -3.14
N ILE A 106 4.93 -3.80 -2.96
CA ILE A 106 3.78 -4.20 -2.11
C ILE A 106 4.11 -3.96 -0.63
N SER A 107 5.29 -4.40 -0.17
CA SER A 107 5.70 -4.32 1.24
C SER A 107 5.78 -2.88 1.73
N PHE A 108 6.23 -1.94 0.89
CA PHE A 108 6.22 -0.50 1.21
C PHE A 108 4.82 0.13 1.11
N HIS A 109 3.85 -0.51 0.44
CA HIS A 109 2.49 0.01 0.32
C HIS A 109 1.54 -0.43 1.44
N LEU A 110 1.65 -1.68 1.86
CA LEU A 110 0.76 -2.32 2.84
C LEU A 110 0.68 -1.64 4.21
N PRO A 111 1.78 -1.33 4.92
CA PRO A 111 1.70 -0.84 6.30
C PRO A 111 0.91 0.47 6.41
N PHE A 112 1.08 1.39 5.44
CA PHE A 112 0.32 2.64 5.41
C PHE A 112 -1.16 2.43 5.05
N ARG A 113 -1.47 1.55 4.09
CA ARG A 113 -2.87 1.27 3.73
C ARG A 113 -3.62 0.66 4.91
N LEU A 114 -2.96 -0.23 5.66
CA LEU A 114 -3.50 -0.83 6.87
C LEU A 114 -3.67 0.22 7.96
N TRP A 115 -2.64 1.03 8.20
CA TRP A 115 -2.67 2.11 9.19
C TRP A 115 -3.76 3.16 8.89
N SER A 116 -3.85 3.62 7.63
CA SER A 116 -4.85 4.59 7.20
C SER A 116 -6.27 4.04 7.35
N LYS A 117 -6.52 2.77 6.99
CA LYS A 117 -7.84 2.13 7.21
C LYS A 117 -8.20 2.09 8.70
N ASN A 118 -7.27 1.66 9.55
CA ASN A 118 -7.50 1.55 10.99
C ASN A 118 -7.75 2.93 11.63
N ILE A 119 -6.94 3.93 11.28
CA ILE A 119 -7.12 5.31 11.79
C ILE A 119 -8.42 5.92 11.31
N ASN A 120 -8.75 5.79 10.02
CA ASN A 120 -9.98 6.38 9.49
C ASN A 120 -11.21 5.79 10.21
N CYS A 121 -11.22 4.48 10.51
CA CYS A 121 -12.28 3.84 11.28
C CYS A 121 -12.37 4.42 12.70
N TYR A 122 -11.23 4.48 13.40
CA TYR A 122 -11.17 4.99 14.77
C TYR A 122 -11.61 6.46 14.87
N VAL A 123 -11.18 7.29 13.92
CA VAL A 123 -11.55 8.70 13.83
C VAL A 123 -13.04 8.89 13.57
N GLN A 124 -13.64 8.06 12.72
CA GLN A 124 -15.07 8.12 12.44
C GLN A 124 -15.89 7.87 13.71
N GLU A 125 -15.51 6.89 14.53
CA GLU A 125 -16.16 6.60 15.81
C GLU A 125 -16.09 7.80 16.77
N LEU A 126 -14.91 8.43 16.91
CA LEU A 126 -14.74 9.61 17.75
C LEU A 126 -15.54 10.81 17.24
N THR A 127 -15.64 10.98 15.92
CA THR A 127 -16.39 12.07 15.31
C THR A 127 -17.89 11.92 15.59
N ILE A 128 -18.42 10.70 15.49
CA ILE A 128 -19.81 10.38 15.81
C ILE A 128 -20.09 10.67 17.30
N GLN A 129 -19.22 10.21 18.20
CA GLN A 129 -19.37 10.48 19.64
C GLN A 129 -19.36 11.97 19.98
N LYS A 130 -18.49 12.75 19.32
CA LYS A 130 -18.40 14.19 19.56
C LYS A 130 -19.63 14.95 19.07
N VAL A 131 -20.21 14.53 17.94
CA VAL A 131 -21.47 15.10 17.41
C VAL A 131 -22.63 14.82 18.37
N GLU A 132 -22.76 13.58 18.84
CA GLU A 132 -23.82 13.18 19.79
C GLU A 132 -23.75 13.98 21.10
N LYS A 133 -22.53 14.13 21.65
CA LYS A 133 -22.32 14.93 22.87
C LYS A 133 -22.64 16.41 22.67
N SER A 134 -22.21 16.99 21.54
CA SER A 134 -22.50 18.40 21.20
C SER A 134 -24.00 18.66 21.02
N GLU A 135 -24.76 17.67 20.54
CA GLU A 135 -26.21 17.76 20.41
C GLU A 135 -26.90 17.71 21.78
N TYR A 136 -26.48 16.81 22.66
CA TYR A 136 -26.99 16.74 24.04
C TYR A 136 -26.74 18.04 24.82
N ASP A 137 -25.53 18.60 24.72
CA ASP A 137 -25.18 19.87 25.38
C ASP A 137 -26.04 21.04 24.87
N ARG A 138 -26.36 21.06 23.57
CA ARG A 138 -27.26 22.07 22.98
C ARG A 138 -28.69 21.94 23.49
N VAL A 139 -29.23 20.73 23.54
CA VAL A 139 -30.58 20.47 24.04
C VAL A 139 -30.67 20.82 25.53
N PHE A 140 -29.67 20.43 26.32
CA PHE A 140 -29.63 20.73 27.76
C PHE A 140 -29.64 22.24 28.02
N ASN A 141 -28.82 23.02 27.30
CA ASN A 141 -28.76 24.48 27.44
C ASN A 141 -30.09 25.19 27.08
N VAL A 142 -30.82 24.69 26.07
CA VAL A 142 -32.14 25.25 25.72
C VAL A 142 -33.18 24.95 26.81
N ILE A 143 -33.17 23.74 27.38
CA ILE A 143 -34.10 23.36 28.46
C ILE A 143 -33.82 24.16 29.74
N THR A 144 -32.55 24.34 30.12
CA THR A 144 -32.17 25.11 31.31
C THR A 144 -32.44 26.61 31.15
N ALA A 145 -32.19 27.18 29.96
CA ALA A 145 -32.53 28.57 29.65
C ALA A 145 -34.05 28.83 29.65
N SER A 146 -34.84 27.88 29.13
CA SER A 146 -36.31 27.94 29.19
C SER A 146 -36.83 27.90 30.64
N LYS A 147 -36.22 27.07 31.50
CA LYS A 147 -36.53 27.05 32.95
C LYS A 147 -36.13 28.33 33.69
N GLY A 148 -35.13 29.08 33.21
CA GLY A 148 -34.66 30.33 33.81
C GLY A 148 -35.67 31.48 33.74
N ASN A 149 -36.63 31.43 32.82
CA ASN A 149 -37.66 32.47 32.65
C ASN A 149 -38.99 32.16 33.35
N GLY A 150 -38.96 31.22 34.32
CA GLY A 150 -39.96 31.10 35.37
C GLY A 150 -40.79 29.82 35.31
N VAL A 151 -40.43 28.81 36.10
CA VAL A 151 -41.36 28.04 36.95
C VAL A 151 -40.59 27.45 38.15
N PHE A 152 -41.08 27.78 39.35
CA PHE A 152 -40.90 27.12 40.65
C PHE A 152 -40.35 25.68 40.64
N TRP A 153 -39.22 25.45 41.30
CA TRP A 153 -38.91 24.13 41.85
C TRP A 153 -39.79 23.92 43.09
N LYS A 154 -40.87 23.16 42.96
CA LYS A 154 -41.56 22.59 44.13
C LYS A 154 -40.73 21.39 44.61
N ILE A 155 -40.32 21.50 45.87
CA ILE A 155 -39.53 20.57 46.67
C ILE A 155 -40.19 19.19 46.70
N TRP A 156 -39.41 18.14 46.49
CA TRP A 156 -39.79 16.77 46.83
C TRP A 156 -39.53 16.57 48.32
N THR A 157 -40.62 16.50 49.10
CA THR A 157 -40.70 15.68 50.33
C THR A 157 -40.87 14.22 49.97
#